data_AF-A0A9D7GM44-F1
#
_entry.id   AF-A0A9D7GM44-F1
#
_cell.length_a   1.000
_cell.length_b   1.000
_cell.length_c   1.000
_cell.angle_alpha   90.00
_cell.angle_beta   90.00
_cell.angle_gamma   90.00
#
_symmetry.space_group_name_H-M   'P 1'
#
loop_
_entity.id
_entity.type
_entity.pdbx_description
1 polymer ?
#
loop_
_entity_poly.entity_id
_entity_poly.type
_entity_poly.pdbx_seq_one_letter_code
_entity_poly.pdbx_strand_id
1 'polypeptide(L)'
;MKSKFNLIAASFLFITCIAWQLTSFAQSGSLDLTFDTDGKVTTAIGSGSDVGNGVAIQSDGKIVVAGYSDNGSDLDFAVIRYNSNGSLDTGFGSNGKVTTDIANDDDYGNSVAIQADGKIVVAGYGRISSNNDIVVVRYNTDGTLDVSFDTDGKVTTPIGNSSDYGFAIAIQPDGKIVVAGSSAAFVVVRYNTDGSLDSNFDFDGIVTSAIGNSSEGLSIALQLNGKIVVAGYRSLNAVVDAAVVRYNTDGSLDLTFDSDGIVTTDISGFIDRVYSVGVQPDGKIVVAGISLDSLNSNFLVMRYDTNGTLDPTFDTDGIVTIDVASYNESARSLAIQSDGKIVVTGLSTIGTTSFVVLLRYQTNGSLDNTFDADGIVTTTIGGSCEGQSIALQSDGKIVVAGYALIAGNLDFAVARYNNINITGVNTISNRAAGIRIYPNPFSKQTTLQSDRIFNNASLTVFNFLGQPVNEVTNIHGEMFTLYRNNLPAGVYFIRIMEDNEVVAIDKLVITDYMMNR
;
A
#
# COMPACT_ATOMS: atom_id res chain seq x y z
N MET A 1 61.14 26.71 -52.39
CA MET A 1 61.70 26.09 -51.15
C MET A 1 60.60 26.11 -50.11
N LYS A 2 60.10 24.92 -49.72
CA LYS A 2 59.31 24.53 -48.53
C LYS A 2 58.40 25.55 -47.79
N SER A 3 57.10 25.22 -47.80
CA SER A 3 56.12 25.15 -46.70
C SER A 3 56.02 26.28 -45.65
N LYS A 4 54.82 26.88 -45.54
CA LYS A 4 54.14 27.09 -44.24
C LYS A 4 52.62 26.89 -44.41
N PHE A 5 52.06 26.29 -43.37
CA PHE A 5 50.80 25.54 -43.29
C PHE A 5 49.53 26.40 -43.25
N ASN A 6 48.46 25.81 -43.79
CA ASN A 6 47.05 26.20 -43.72
C ASN A 6 46.45 26.03 -42.31
N LEU A 7 45.43 26.83 -41.97
CA LEU A 7 44.11 26.28 -41.64
C LEU A 7 43.03 27.35 -41.91
N ILE A 8 42.22 27.10 -42.94
CA ILE A 8 41.07 27.91 -43.36
C ILE A 8 39.81 27.34 -42.69
N ALA A 9 38.93 28.26 -42.31
CA ALA A 9 37.63 28.08 -41.69
C ALA A 9 36.77 26.96 -42.31
N ALA A 10 36.18 26.15 -41.44
CA ALA A 10 35.03 25.31 -41.75
C ALA A 10 34.03 25.37 -40.59
N SER A 11 32.75 25.42 -40.95
CA SER A 11 31.57 25.08 -40.13
C SER A 11 30.89 26.21 -39.34
N PHE A 12 30.08 26.99 -40.06
CA PHE A 12 28.87 27.65 -39.57
C PHE A 12 27.67 26.85 -40.11
N LEU A 13 27.00 26.02 -39.29
CA LEU A 13 25.55 25.72 -39.39
C LEU A 13 25.12 24.71 -38.30
N PHE A 14 24.00 25.00 -37.64
CA PHE A 14 23.20 24.14 -36.74
C PHE A 14 23.83 23.67 -35.43
N ILE A 15 23.75 24.53 -34.41
CA ILE A 15 23.42 24.08 -33.04
C ILE A 15 22.13 24.80 -32.65
N THR A 16 21.01 24.25 -33.11
CA THR A 16 19.71 24.50 -32.48
C THR A 16 19.78 23.95 -31.07
N CYS A 17 19.44 24.81 -30.10
CA CYS A 17 19.18 24.52 -28.70
C CYS A 17 18.50 23.15 -28.53
N ILE A 18 19.27 22.12 -28.20
CA ILE A 18 18.71 20.96 -27.50
C ILE A 18 18.75 21.37 -26.04
N ALA A 19 17.69 22.04 -25.60
CA ALA A 19 17.26 21.90 -24.22
C ALA A 19 16.98 20.41 -24.04
N TRP A 20 18.00 19.66 -23.63
CA TRP A 20 17.79 18.34 -23.08
C TRP A 20 16.91 18.58 -21.87
N GLN A 21 15.61 18.33 -22.03
CA GLN A 21 14.77 17.96 -20.91
C GLN A 21 15.52 16.85 -20.20
N LEU A 22 16.05 17.14 -19.01
CA LEU A 22 16.43 16.13 -18.05
C LEU A 22 15.12 15.45 -17.62
N THR A 23 14.58 14.58 -18.47
CA THR A 23 13.72 13.51 -17.99
C THR A 23 14.68 12.58 -17.27
N SER A 24 14.79 12.72 -15.94
CA SER A 24 15.44 11.68 -15.14
C SER A 24 14.68 10.38 -15.44
N PHE A 25 15.41 9.33 -15.79
CA PHE A 25 14.81 8.01 -15.84
C PHE A 25 14.42 7.68 -14.40
N ALA A 26 13.12 7.64 -14.11
CA ALA A 26 12.56 7.47 -12.78
C ALA A 26 12.81 6.05 -12.25
N GLN A 27 14.07 5.67 -11.97
CA GLN A 27 14.43 4.33 -11.50
C GLN A 27 13.53 3.86 -10.33
N SER A 28 13.18 2.57 -10.29
CA SER A 28 12.47 2.02 -9.14
C SER A 28 13.22 2.33 -7.84
N GLY A 29 12.51 2.81 -6.81
CA GLY A 29 13.10 3.25 -5.55
C GLY A 29 13.46 4.75 -5.52
N SER A 30 13.52 5.43 -6.67
CA SER A 30 13.67 6.89 -6.68
C SER A 30 12.40 7.59 -6.18
N LEU A 31 12.55 8.75 -5.56
CA LEU A 31 11.42 9.61 -5.19
C LEU A 31 10.61 10.04 -6.42
N ASP A 32 9.29 10.05 -6.28
CA ASP A 32 8.38 10.53 -7.31
C ASP A 32 8.22 12.06 -7.24
N LEU A 33 8.96 12.78 -8.08
CA LEU A 33 8.94 14.24 -8.15
C LEU A 33 7.59 14.84 -8.60
N THR A 34 6.62 14.02 -9.01
CA THR A 34 5.24 14.47 -9.27
C THR A 34 4.38 14.57 -8.00
N PHE A 35 4.90 14.08 -6.87
CA PHE A 35 4.30 14.17 -5.54
C PHE A 35 4.92 15.32 -4.76
N ASP A 36 4.12 16.32 -4.41
CA ASP A 36 4.55 17.55 -3.70
C ASP A 36 5.85 18.18 -4.23
N THR A 37 6.06 18.08 -5.55
CA THR A 37 7.23 18.58 -6.32
C THR A 37 8.60 17.92 -6.04
N ASP A 38 8.82 17.33 -4.88
CA ASP A 38 10.10 16.72 -4.49
C ASP A 38 10.00 15.25 -4.03
N GLY A 39 8.78 14.69 -4.06
CA GLY A 39 8.47 13.34 -3.63
C GLY A 39 8.08 13.21 -2.17
N LYS A 40 8.02 14.30 -1.40
CA LYS A 40 7.80 14.28 0.05
C LYS A 40 6.89 15.43 0.47
N VAL A 41 6.07 15.19 1.50
CA VAL A 41 5.29 16.25 2.16
C VAL A 41 5.42 16.08 3.67
N THR A 42 5.55 17.20 4.38
CA THR A 42 5.37 17.24 5.83
C THR A 42 4.18 18.12 6.18
N THR A 43 3.46 17.78 7.26
CA THR A 43 2.27 18.52 7.64
C THR A 43 2.13 18.56 9.16
N ALA A 44 2.41 19.72 9.74
CA ALA A 44 1.98 20.05 11.10
C ALA A 44 0.45 20.16 11.17
N ILE A 45 -0.17 19.59 12.19
CA ILE A 45 -1.60 19.69 12.49
C ILE A 45 -1.82 20.86 13.45
N GLY A 46 -1.08 20.86 14.56
CA GLY A 46 -1.12 21.88 15.61
C GLY A 46 0.25 22.53 15.84
N SER A 47 0.52 22.91 17.10
CA SER A 47 1.81 23.46 17.55
C SER A 47 2.70 22.46 18.27
N GLY A 48 2.17 21.30 18.65
CA GLY A 48 2.90 20.21 19.28
C GLY A 48 3.49 19.25 18.26
N SER A 49 3.87 18.05 18.73
CA SER A 49 4.34 16.97 17.87
C SER A 49 3.20 16.11 17.34
N ASP A 50 3.29 15.77 16.05
CA ASP A 50 2.32 14.95 15.33
C ASP A 50 3.02 13.70 14.75
N VAL A 51 2.40 12.54 14.92
CA VAL A 51 2.96 11.25 14.51
C VAL A 51 1.96 10.49 13.66
N GLY A 52 2.31 10.23 12.39
CA GLY A 52 1.55 9.35 11.50
C GLY A 52 1.98 7.90 11.68
N ASN A 53 1.06 7.02 12.04
CA ASN A 53 1.32 5.60 12.32
C ASN A 53 0.85 4.67 11.20
N GLY A 54 -0.28 4.98 10.56
CA GLY A 54 -0.90 4.13 9.53
C GLY A 54 -1.18 4.89 8.24
N VAL A 55 -1.05 4.23 7.09
CA VAL A 55 -1.47 4.76 5.79
C VAL A 55 -2.37 3.80 5.03
N ALA A 56 -3.40 4.35 4.39
CA ALA A 56 -4.24 3.62 3.43
C ALA A 56 -4.52 4.47 2.19
N ILE A 57 -4.74 3.79 1.06
CA ILE A 57 -5.00 4.42 -0.24
C ILE A 57 -6.48 4.22 -0.58
N GLN A 58 -7.19 5.31 -0.85
CA GLN A 58 -8.56 5.25 -1.36
C GLN A 58 -8.56 4.85 -2.85
N SER A 59 -9.68 4.32 -3.34
CA SER A 59 -9.81 3.86 -4.73
C SER A 59 -9.64 4.97 -5.78
N ASP A 60 -9.83 6.23 -5.40
CA ASP A 60 -9.60 7.41 -6.23
C ASP A 60 -8.15 7.91 -6.19
N GLY A 61 -7.26 7.20 -5.48
CA GLY A 61 -5.86 7.51 -5.34
C GLY A 61 -5.51 8.53 -4.24
N LYS A 62 -6.50 9.01 -3.47
CA LYS A 62 -6.22 9.81 -2.27
C LYS A 62 -5.53 8.96 -1.20
N ILE A 63 -4.70 9.62 -0.40
CA ILE A 63 -3.87 9.00 0.63
C ILE A 63 -4.40 9.45 1.98
N VAL A 64 -4.75 8.51 2.85
CA VAL A 64 -5.21 8.77 4.22
C VAL A 64 -4.13 8.30 5.18
N VAL A 65 -3.67 9.20 6.05
CA VAL A 65 -2.71 8.90 7.11
C VAL A 65 -3.38 9.11 8.45
N ALA A 66 -3.30 8.12 9.34
CA ALA A 66 -3.83 8.19 10.70
C ALA A 66 -2.71 8.10 11.73
N GLY A 67 -2.93 8.70 12.89
CA GLY A 67 -1.91 8.92 13.90
C GLY A 67 -2.47 9.64 15.12
N TYR A 68 -1.63 10.46 15.74
CA TYR A 68 -2.02 11.35 16.83
C TYR A 68 -1.33 12.72 16.73
N SER A 69 -1.90 13.72 17.40
CA SER A 69 -1.44 15.11 17.42
C SER A 69 -1.44 15.66 18.84
N ASP A 70 -0.34 16.31 19.23
CA ASP A 70 -0.24 17.02 20.50
C ASP A 70 -0.81 18.44 20.39
N ASN A 71 -1.89 18.69 21.12
CA ASN A 71 -2.59 19.98 21.16
C ASN A 71 -2.03 20.95 22.23
N GLY A 72 -1.01 20.51 22.98
CA GLY A 72 -0.37 21.24 24.09
C GLY A 72 -0.90 20.88 25.48
N SER A 73 -1.95 20.06 25.58
CA SER A 73 -2.53 19.53 26.82
C SER A 73 -2.42 18.01 26.89
N ASP A 74 -2.87 17.35 25.82
CA ASP A 74 -2.95 15.91 25.63
C ASP A 74 -2.76 15.58 24.13
N LEU A 75 -2.75 14.28 23.83
CA LEU A 75 -2.69 13.76 22.47
C LEU A 75 -4.09 13.41 21.96
N ASP A 76 -4.41 13.82 20.75
CA ASP A 76 -5.68 13.49 20.09
C ASP A 76 -5.47 12.54 18.91
N PHE A 77 -6.44 11.67 18.60
CA PHE A 77 -6.46 10.97 17.30
C PHE A 77 -6.39 11.99 16.17
N ALA A 78 -5.56 11.71 15.17
CA ALA A 78 -5.37 12.57 14.02
C ALA A 78 -5.51 11.80 12.71
N VAL A 79 -6.18 12.41 11.73
CA VAL A 79 -6.27 11.91 10.36
C VAL A 79 -6.00 13.04 9.38
N ILE A 80 -5.06 12.81 8.46
CA ILE A 80 -4.78 13.70 7.33
C ILE A 80 -5.14 13.01 6.03
N ARG A 81 -5.77 13.73 5.11
CA ARG A 81 -5.98 13.27 3.73
C ARG A 81 -5.25 14.14 2.72
N TYR A 82 -4.48 13.48 1.87
CA TYR A 82 -3.80 14.07 0.72
C TYR A 82 -4.47 13.62 -0.57
N ASN A 83 -4.46 14.51 -1.56
CA ASN A 83 -4.72 14.16 -2.95
C ASN A 83 -3.62 13.25 -3.49
N SER A 84 -3.88 12.60 -4.63
CA SER A 84 -2.91 11.73 -5.29
C SER A 84 -1.63 12.43 -5.75
N ASN A 85 -1.54 13.75 -5.69
CA ASN A 85 -0.32 14.52 -5.99
C ASN A 85 0.41 15.01 -4.72
N GLY A 86 -0.02 14.63 -3.52
CA GLY A 86 0.60 15.02 -2.25
C GLY A 86 0.09 16.33 -1.65
N SER A 87 -0.71 17.11 -2.39
CA SER A 87 -1.38 18.29 -1.81
C SER A 87 -2.48 17.88 -0.82
N LEU A 88 -2.72 18.66 0.23
CA LEU A 88 -3.84 18.42 1.16
C LEU A 88 -5.19 18.45 0.43
N ASP A 89 -6.08 17.53 0.78
CA ASP A 89 -7.46 17.54 0.31
C ASP A 89 -8.31 18.50 1.15
N THR A 90 -8.48 19.72 0.67
CA THR A 90 -9.22 20.76 1.39
C THR A 90 -10.71 20.47 1.59
N GLY A 91 -11.26 19.47 0.91
CA GLY A 91 -12.63 18.99 1.11
C GLY A 91 -12.79 17.98 2.25
N PHE A 92 -11.71 17.60 2.92
CA PHE A 92 -11.72 16.67 4.06
C PHE A 92 -11.53 17.42 5.38
N GLY A 93 -12.44 17.26 6.33
CA GLY A 93 -12.36 17.87 7.65
C GLY A 93 -12.11 19.38 7.58
N SER A 94 -11.15 19.86 8.36
CA SER A 94 -10.64 21.23 8.32
C SER A 94 -9.38 21.30 7.47
N ASN A 95 -9.53 21.62 6.18
CA ASN A 95 -8.42 21.78 5.22
C ASN A 95 -7.51 20.54 5.09
N GLY A 96 -8.10 19.35 5.01
CA GLY A 96 -7.38 18.09 4.87
C GLY A 96 -7.08 17.37 6.18
N LYS A 97 -7.54 17.91 7.32
CA LYS A 97 -7.17 17.43 8.67
C LYS A 97 -8.40 17.21 9.54
N VAL A 98 -8.33 16.19 10.38
CA VAL A 98 -9.29 15.91 11.43
C VAL A 98 -8.51 15.56 12.70
N THR A 99 -8.87 16.18 13.82
CA THR A 99 -8.49 15.72 15.15
C THR A 99 -9.75 15.31 15.91
N THR A 100 -9.64 14.23 16.69
CA THR A 100 -10.76 13.65 17.42
C THR A 100 -10.33 13.31 18.83
N ASP A 101 -10.81 14.10 19.78
CA ASP A 101 -10.77 13.76 21.20
C ASP A 101 -11.80 12.67 21.50
N ILE A 102 -11.37 11.59 22.16
CA ILE A 102 -12.21 10.47 22.58
C ILE A 102 -12.56 10.61 24.06
N ALA A 103 -11.58 10.91 24.92
CA ALA A 103 -11.74 10.78 26.37
C ALA A 103 -11.24 11.96 27.22
N ASN A 104 -10.85 13.08 26.61
CA ASN A 104 -10.21 14.26 27.24
C ASN A 104 -8.88 13.91 27.95
N ASP A 105 -8.14 12.97 27.39
CA ASP A 105 -6.80 12.52 27.80
C ASP A 105 -6.14 11.88 26.56
N ASP A 106 -4.93 11.34 26.68
CA ASP A 106 -4.15 10.89 25.53
C ASP A 106 -4.84 9.79 24.69
N ASP A 107 -4.93 10.06 23.39
CA ASP A 107 -5.58 9.23 22.38
C ASP A 107 -4.64 8.98 21.19
N TYR A 108 -4.41 7.70 20.85
CA TYR A 108 -3.45 7.27 19.84
C TYR A 108 -4.09 6.49 18.69
N GLY A 109 -4.14 7.07 17.49
CA GLY A 109 -4.48 6.35 16.27
C GLY A 109 -3.29 5.55 15.75
N ASN A 110 -3.41 4.22 15.67
CA ASN A 110 -2.27 3.35 15.27
C ASN A 110 -2.40 2.81 13.85
N SER A 111 -3.62 2.55 13.39
CA SER A 111 -3.83 1.93 12.09
C SER A 111 -5.11 2.41 11.42
N VAL A 112 -5.13 2.40 10.08
CA VAL A 112 -6.25 2.88 9.28
C VAL A 112 -6.58 1.90 8.17
N ALA A 113 -7.86 1.69 7.94
CA ALA A 113 -8.39 0.93 6.82
C ALA A 113 -9.56 1.68 6.15
N ILE A 114 -9.76 1.40 4.86
CA ILE A 114 -10.80 2.03 4.05
C ILE A 114 -11.87 0.99 3.72
N GLN A 115 -13.12 1.27 4.07
CA GLN A 115 -14.26 0.44 3.69
C GLN A 115 -14.59 0.59 2.20
N ALA A 116 -15.28 -0.39 1.62
CA ALA A 116 -15.63 -0.39 0.19
C ALA A 116 -16.54 0.79 -0.22
N ASP A 117 -17.27 1.39 0.72
CA ASP A 117 -18.08 2.59 0.52
C ASP A 117 -17.28 3.89 0.68
N GLY A 118 -15.97 3.80 0.91
CA GLY A 118 -15.05 4.91 1.06
C GLY A 118 -14.94 5.47 2.48
N LYS A 119 -15.71 4.96 3.45
CA LYS A 119 -15.54 5.36 4.86
C LYS A 119 -14.17 4.94 5.39
N ILE A 120 -13.68 5.73 6.33
CA ILE A 120 -12.34 5.57 6.91
C ILE A 120 -12.52 5.04 8.33
N VAL A 121 -11.85 3.95 8.67
CA VAL A 121 -11.88 3.35 10.00
C VAL A 121 -10.48 3.40 10.58
N VAL A 122 -10.34 3.98 11.77
CA VAL A 122 -9.07 4.09 12.49
C VAL A 122 -9.18 3.31 13.79
N ALA A 123 -8.21 2.45 14.07
CA ALA A 123 -8.08 1.75 15.35
C ALA A 123 -6.86 2.26 16.12
N GLY A 124 -6.98 2.21 17.44
CA GLY A 124 -5.99 2.74 18.35
C GLY A 124 -6.36 2.45 19.79
N TYR A 125 -5.97 3.34 20.69
CA TYR A 125 -6.39 3.31 22.08
C TYR A 125 -6.55 4.72 22.63
N GLY A 126 -7.43 4.87 23.61
CA GLY A 126 -7.65 6.13 24.32
C GLY A 126 -7.55 5.95 25.81
N ARG A 127 -7.07 6.97 26.52
CA ARG A 127 -6.89 6.90 27.97
C ARG A 127 -8.19 7.26 28.70
N ILE A 128 -8.85 6.26 29.25
CA ILE A 128 -10.18 6.36 29.85
C ILE A 128 -10.10 5.96 31.32
N SER A 129 -10.45 6.89 32.21
CA SER A 129 -10.51 6.64 33.66
C SER A 129 -9.24 5.98 34.23
N SER A 130 -8.06 6.42 33.76
CA SER A 130 -6.69 5.98 34.12
C SER A 130 -6.11 4.73 33.46
N ASN A 131 -6.89 3.99 32.65
CA ASN A 131 -6.38 2.90 31.80
C ASN A 131 -6.44 3.31 30.32
N ASN A 132 -5.73 2.58 29.47
CA ASN A 132 -5.95 2.69 28.02
C ASN A 132 -6.99 1.64 27.62
N ASP A 133 -7.93 2.00 26.78
CA ASP A 133 -8.89 1.06 26.19
C ASP A 133 -8.78 1.12 24.66
N ILE A 134 -9.06 0.00 23.99
CA ILE A 134 -9.13 -0.08 22.53
C ILE A 134 -10.22 0.84 22.04
N VAL A 135 -9.88 1.68 21.05
CA VAL A 135 -10.82 2.57 20.39
C VAL A 135 -10.84 2.33 18.89
N VAL A 136 -12.04 2.35 18.31
CA VAL A 136 -12.27 2.37 16.86
C VAL A 136 -13.12 3.59 16.51
N VAL A 137 -12.61 4.43 15.62
CA VAL A 137 -13.33 5.61 15.13
C VAL A 137 -13.63 5.46 13.65
N ARG A 138 -14.87 5.76 13.25
CA ARG A 138 -15.28 5.76 11.84
C ARG A 138 -15.63 7.16 11.35
N TYR A 139 -15.04 7.53 10.22
CA TYR A 139 -15.27 8.78 9.52
C TYR A 139 -15.96 8.55 8.17
N ASN A 140 -16.80 9.49 7.79
CA ASN A 140 -17.32 9.63 6.44
C ASN A 140 -16.21 10.05 5.46
N THR A 141 -16.52 9.98 4.16
CA THR A 141 -15.59 10.39 3.09
C THR A 141 -15.26 11.88 3.09
N ASP A 142 -15.95 12.71 3.87
CA ASP A 142 -15.64 14.13 4.07
C ASP A 142 -14.88 14.40 5.38
N GLY A 143 -14.57 13.37 6.17
CA GLY A 143 -13.86 13.48 7.45
C GLY A 143 -14.74 13.78 8.65
N THR A 144 -16.06 13.91 8.47
CA THR A 144 -16.99 13.98 9.62
C THR A 144 -17.14 12.61 10.28
N LEU A 145 -17.44 12.56 11.57
CA LEU A 145 -17.73 11.30 12.28
C LEU A 145 -19.00 10.64 11.70
N ASP A 146 -18.95 9.33 11.51
CA ASP A 146 -20.11 8.55 11.08
C ASP A 146 -20.97 8.13 12.26
N VAL A 147 -21.98 8.93 12.58
CA VAL A 147 -22.93 8.68 13.69
C VAL A 147 -23.78 7.41 13.53
N SER A 148 -23.70 6.70 12.41
CA SER A 148 -24.30 5.36 12.29
C SER A 148 -23.42 4.24 12.88
N PHE A 149 -22.19 4.56 13.26
CA PHE A 149 -21.27 3.69 13.98
C PHE A 149 -21.32 4.03 15.47
N ASP A 150 -21.79 3.11 16.31
CA ASP A 150 -21.94 3.29 17.76
C ASP A 150 -22.58 4.63 18.19
N THR A 151 -23.52 5.12 17.38
CA THR A 151 -24.30 6.36 17.57
C THR A 151 -23.54 7.68 17.52
N ASP A 152 -22.23 7.70 17.73
CA ASP A 152 -21.40 8.92 17.75
C ASP A 152 -20.15 8.84 16.86
N GLY A 153 -19.92 7.71 16.20
CA GLY A 153 -18.77 7.45 15.35
C GLY A 153 -17.58 6.81 16.06
N LYS A 154 -17.67 6.50 17.36
CA LYS A 154 -16.57 6.00 18.19
C LYS A 154 -17.02 4.79 19.00
N VAL A 155 -16.20 3.75 19.01
CA VAL A 155 -16.39 2.58 19.88
C VAL A 155 -15.21 2.51 20.83
N THR A 156 -15.50 2.40 22.13
CA THR A 156 -14.51 2.06 23.16
C THR A 156 -14.82 0.67 23.71
N THR A 157 -13.80 -0.20 23.73
CA THR A 157 -13.94 -1.57 24.21
C THR A 157 -12.93 -1.85 25.32
N PRO A 158 -13.32 -1.74 26.61
CA PRO A 158 -12.44 -2.11 27.71
C PRO A 158 -12.30 -3.63 27.81
N ILE A 159 -11.08 -4.13 28.00
CA ILE A 159 -10.79 -5.57 28.11
C ILE A 159 -10.24 -5.88 29.50
N GLY A 160 -11.13 -6.30 30.39
CA GLY A 160 -10.78 -6.57 31.78
C GLY A 160 -10.62 -5.28 32.59
N ASN A 161 -9.56 -5.18 33.39
CA ASN A 161 -9.32 -4.04 34.30
C ASN A 161 -7.93 -3.40 34.11
N SER A 162 -7.19 -3.81 33.08
CA SER A 162 -5.86 -3.33 32.75
C SER A 162 -5.89 -2.56 31.44
N SER A 163 -4.83 -1.82 31.13
CA SER A 163 -4.71 -1.18 29.83
C SER A 163 -4.73 -2.19 28.68
N ASP A 164 -5.50 -1.87 27.65
CA ASP A 164 -5.55 -2.55 26.37
C ASP A 164 -5.31 -1.57 25.20
N TYR A 165 -4.76 -2.13 24.12
CA TYR A 165 -4.15 -1.36 23.03
C TYR A 165 -4.55 -1.93 21.68
N GLY A 166 -5.15 -1.13 20.82
CA GLY A 166 -5.43 -1.50 19.43
C GLY A 166 -4.28 -1.08 18.53
N PHE A 167 -3.58 -2.03 17.92
CA PHE A 167 -2.39 -1.74 17.11
C PHE A 167 -2.65 -1.83 15.61
N ALA A 168 -3.52 -2.73 15.18
CA ALA A 168 -3.77 -2.94 13.75
C ALA A 168 -5.25 -3.21 13.46
N ILE A 169 -5.70 -2.78 12.28
CA ILE A 169 -7.08 -2.97 11.81
C ILE A 169 -7.11 -3.60 10.42
N ALA A 170 -8.07 -4.50 10.21
CA ALA A 170 -8.44 -5.01 8.89
C ALA A 170 -9.97 -5.05 8.74
N ILE A 171 -10.43 -4.91 7.50
CA ILE A 171 -11.86 -4.98 7.15
C ILE A 171 -12.10 -6.27 6.36
N GLN A 172 -13.01 -7.10 6.84
CA GLN A 172 -13.43 -8.32 6.17
C GLN A 172 -14.32 -8.01 4.96
N PRO A 173 -14.43 -8.91 3.95
CA PRO A 173 -15.27 -8.68 2.77
C PRO A 173 -16.76 -8.45 3.05
N ASP A 174 -17.26 -8.91 4.19
CA ASP A 174 -18.63 -8.67 4.66
C ASP A 174 -18.81 -7.34 5.40
N GLY A 175 -17.74 -6.54 5.51
CA GLY A 175 -17.73 -5.24 6.15
C GLY A 175 -17.42 -5.27 7.65
N LYS A 176 -17.28 -6.45 8.27
CA LYS A 176 -16.86 -6.54 9.68
C LYS A 176 -15.44 -5.99 9.86
N ILE A 177 -15.20 -5.43 11.03
CA ILE A 177 -13.93 -4.79 11.39
C ILE A 177 -13.23 -5.68 12.40
N VAL A 178 -11.96 -6.01 12.15
CA VAL A 178 -11.14 -6.81 13.04
C VAL A 178 -9.95 -5.99 13.50
N VAL A 179 -9.74 -5.92 14.82
CA VAL A 179 -8.64 -5.19 15.46
C VAL A 179 -7.75 -6.19 16.17
N ALA A 180 -6.43 -6.11 15.95
CA ALA A 180 -5.43 -6.83 16.71
C ALA A 180 -4.72 -5.90 17.70
N GLY A 181 -4.35 -6.43 18.86
CA GLY A 181 -3.85 -5.62 19.95
C GLY A 181 -3.19 -6.37 21.09
N SER A 182 -3.12 -5.71 22.25
CA SER A 182 -2.68 -6.27 23.53
C SER A 182 -3.64 -5.93 24.66
N SER A 183 -3.83 -6.86 25.60
CA SER A 183 -4.45 -6.66 26.92
C SER A 183 -3.65 -7.44 27.98
N ALA A 184 -2.34 -7.21 28.02
CA ALA A 184 -1.31 -8.08 28.62
C ALA A 184 -1.10 -9.44 27.90
N ALA A 185 -2.01 -9.83 27.02
CA ALA A 185 -1.89 -10.93 26.07
C ALA A 185 -2.32 -10.45 24.66
N PHE A 186 -2.00 -11.24 23.62
CA PHE A 186 -2.59 -11.02 22.29
C PHE A 186 -4.10 -10.91 22.41
N VAL A 187 -4.67 -9.90 21.78
CA VAL A 187 -6.12 -9.77 21.66
C VAL A 187 -6.54 -9.53 20.21
N VAL A 188 -7.66 -10.11 19.83
CA VAL A 188 -8.35 -9.84 18.57
C VAL A 188 -9.79 -9.52 18.88
N VAL A 189 -10.23 -8.32 18.48
CA VAL A 189 -11.61 -7.87 18.66
C VAL A 189 -12.28 -7.78 17.30
N ARG A 190 -13.51 -8.29 17.18
CA ARG A 190 -14.32 -8.16 15.97
C ARG A 190 -15.60 -7.38 16.22
N TYR A 191 -15.82 -6.39 15.37
CA TYR A 191 -17.00 -5.54 15.35
C TYR A 191 -17.84 -5.79 14.10
N ASN A 192 -19.15 -5.67 14.25
CA ASN A 192 -20.10 -5.57 13.16
C ASN A 192 -19.96 -4.22 12.44
N THR A 193 -20.64 -4.09 11.30
CA THR A 193 -20.63 -2.87 10.48
C THR A 193 -21.24 -1.66 11.18
N ASP A 194 -21.94 -1.82 12.30
CA ASP A 194 -22.50 -0.73 13.11
C ASP A 194 -21.65 -0.38 14.34
N GLY A 195 -20.52 -1.05 14.55
CA GLY A 195 -19.63 -0.84 15.70
C GLY A 195 -19.92 -1.71 16.91
N SER A 196 -21.04 -2.45 16.92
CA SER A 196 -21.29 -3.43 17.98
C SER A 196 -20.33 -4.62 17.90
N LEU A 197 -19.97 -5.21 19.04
CA LEU A 197 -19.18 -6.45 19.07
C LEU A 197 -19.91 -7.61 18.36
N ASP A 198 -19.18 -8.39 17.57
CA ASP A 198 -19.72 -9.58 16.90
C ASP A 198 -19.73 -10.79 17.82
N SER A 199 -20.88 -11.07 18.44
CA SER A 199 -21.07 -12.22 19.32
C SER A 199 -20.93 -13.60 18.64
N ASN A 200 -20.74 -13.68 17.32
CA ASN A 200 -20.39 -14.93 16.63
C ASN A 200 -18.87 -15.16 16.54
N PHE A 201 -18.07 -14.24 17.04
CA PHE A 201 -16.62 -14.36 17.17
C PHE A 201 -16.30 -14.61 18.65
N ASP A 202 -15.81 -15.80 18.98
CA ASP A 202 -15.51 -16.22 20.37
C ASP A 202 -16.64 -15.92 21.38
N PHE A 203 -17.88 -15.98 20.92
CA PHE A 203 -19.12 -15.72 21.68
C PHE A 203 -19.37 -14.28 22.16
N ASP A 204 -18.33 -13.46 22.33
CA ASP A 204 -18.45 -12.09 22.85
C ASP A 204 -17.80 -11.02 21.96
N GLY A 205 -17.18 -11.41 20.85
CA GLY A 205 -16.47 -10.52 19.93
C GLY A 205 -14.98 -10.39 20.23
N ILE A 206 -14.45 -11.04 21.28
CA ILE A 206 -13.10 -10.80 21.79
C ILE A 206 -12.39 -12.14 21.99
N VAL A 207 -11.23 -12.30 21.34
CA VAL A 207 -10.34 -13.43 21.55
C VAL A 207 -9.11 -12.96 22.31
N THR A 208 -8.77 -13.62 23.42
CA THR A 208 -7.50 -13.40 24.14
C THR A 208 -6.63 -14.65 24.12
N SER A 209 -5.41 -14.53 23.58
CA SER A 209 -4.45 -15.63 23.47
C SER A 209 -3.21 -15.33 24.31
N ALA A 210 -3.11 -15.94 25.49
CA ALA A 210 -1.94 -15.78 26.36
C ALA A 210 -0.78 -16.65 25.87
N ILE A 211 0.21 -16.03 25.22
CA ILE A 211 1.39 -16.71 24.69
C ILE A 211 2.63 -16.14 25.40
N GLY A 212 3.16 -16.88 26.38
CA GLY A 212 4.27 -16.40 27.22
C GLY A 212 3.83 -15.59 28.44
N ASN A 213 4.72 -14.76 28.99
CA ASN A 213 4.43 -13.89 30.13
C ASN A 213 3.64 -12.63 29.74
N SER A 214 3.94 -12.09 28.56
CA SER A 214 3.22 -11.00 27.91
C SER A 214 3.33 -11.18 26.40
N SER A 215 2.36 -10.68 25.65
CA SER A 215 2.37 -10.77 24.20
C SER A 215 1.50 -9.71 23.56
N GLU A 216 1.83 -9.30 22.34
CA GLU A 216 1.16 -8.20 21.64
C GLU A 216 0.97 -8.54 20.17
N GLY A 217 -0.25 -8.35 19.65
CA GLY A 217 -0.56 -8.43 18.23
C GLY A 217 -0.43 -7.08 17.56
N LEU A 218 0.68 -6.88 16.84
CA LEU A 218 1.07 -5.61 16.25
C LEU A 218 0.55 -5.42 14.83
N SER A 219 0.21 -6.51 14.14
CA SER A 219 -0.28 -6.47 12.76
C SER A 219 -1.26 -7.59 12.46
N ILE A 220 -2.16 -7.35 11.51
CA ILE A 220 -3.22 -8.28 11.11
C ILE A 220 -3.33 -8.36 9.59
N ALA A 221 -3.50 -9.57 9.08
CA ALA A 221 -3.80 -9.84 7.68
C ALA A 221 -4.92 -10.88 7.54
N LEU A 222 -5.75 -10.70 6.52
CA LEU A 222 -6.86 -11.61 6.22
C LEU A 222 -6.49 -12.55 5.08
N GLN A 223 -6.77 -13.84 5.26
CA GLN A 223 -6.68 -14.82 4.19
C GLN A 223 -7.99 -14.85 3.37
N LEU A 224 -7.91 -15.25 2.10
CA LEU A 224 -9.08 -15.30 1.21
C LEU A 224 -10.19 -16.26 1.68
N ASN A 225 -9.83 -17.27 2.47
CA ASN A 225 -10.76 -18.21 3.10
C ASN A 225 -11.41 -17.66 4.38
N GLY A 226 -11.14 -16.40 4.74
CA GLY A 226 -11.69 -15.72 5.92
C GLY A 226 -10.90 -15.95 7.22
N LYS A 227 -9.85 -16.78 7.22
CA LYS A 227 -8.95 -16.92 8.37
C LYS A 227 -8.20 -15.62 8.64
N ILE A 228 -7.87 -15.39 9.90
CA ILE A 228 -7.22 -14.18 10.38
C ILE A 228 -5.81 -14.56 10.84
N VAL A 229 -4.80 -13.86 10.33
CA VAL A 229 -3.40 -14.02 10.74
C VAL A 229 -2.98 -12.77 11.49
N VAL A 230 -2.47 -12.93 12.70
CA VAL A 230 -1.95 -11.84 13.53
C VAL A 230 -0.49 -12.09 13.81
N ALA A 231 0.34 -11.07 13.65
CA ALA A 231 1.77 -11.14 13.96
C ALA A 231 2.16 -10.10 15.01
N GLY A 232 3.19 -10.42 15.76
CA GLY A 232 3.69 -9.59 16.83
C GLY A 232 4.82 -10.27 17.57
N TYR A 233 4.77 -10.26 18.89
CA TYR A 233 5.79 -10.93 19.70
C TYR A 233 5.21 -11.49 20.99
N ARG A 234 5.98 -12.41 21.59
CA ARG A 234 5.79 -12.85 22.96
C ARG A 234 7.04 -12.55 23.79
N SER A 235 6.88 -12.43 25.09
CA SER A 235 8.00 -12.30 26.03
C SER A 235 8.04 -13.47 27.00
N LEU A 236 9.22 -14.05 27.17
CA LEU A 236 9.56 -15.06 28.17
C LEU A 236 10.69 -14.51 29.04
N ASN A 237 10.32 -13.77 30.08
CA ASN A 237 11.25 -12.97 30.88
C ASN A 237 11.97 -11.91 30.02
N ALA A 238 13.31 -11.98 29.93
CA ALA A 238 14.14 -11.04 29.18
C ALA A 238 14.27 -11.37 27.68
N VAL A 239 13.74 -12.52 27.23
CA VAL A 239 13.77 -12.95 25.83
C VAL A 239 12.43 -12.61 25.18
N VAL A 240 12.49 -12.08 23.97
CA VAL A 240 11.33 -11.73 23.14
C VAL A 240 11.45 -12.47 21.82
N ASP A 241 10.43 -13.27 21.49
CA ASP A 241 10.39 -14.03 20.24
C ASP A 241 9.29 -13.48 19.33
N ALA A 242 9.51 -13.57 18.02
CA ALA A 242 8.48 -13.28 17.04
C ALA A 242 7.34 -14.31 17.20
N ALA A 243 6.10 -13.83 17.07
CA ALA A 243 4.92 -14.67 17.18
C ALA A 243 3.96 -14.43 16.01
N VAL A 244 3.42 -15.52 15.45
CA VAL A 244 2.36 -15.49 14.44
C VAL A 244 1.24 -16.42 14.87
N VAL A 245 0.03 -15.89 15.00
CA VAL A 245 -1.15 -16.63 15.44
C VAL A 245 -2.18 -16.65 14.32
N ARG A 246 -2.79 -17.80 14.07
CA ARG A 246 -3.85 -17.95 13.08
C ARG A 246 -5.17 -18.38 13.71
N TYR A 247 -6.21 -17.63 13.40
CA TYR A 247 -7.57 -17.86 13.86
C TYR A 247 -8.49 -18.25 12.70
N ASN A 248 -9.47 -19.08 12.99
CA ASN A 248 -10.60 -19.36 12.12
C ASN A 248 -11.56 -18.16 12.06
N THR A 249 -12.52 -18.23 11.16
CA THR A 249 -13.55 -17.18 10.98
C THR A 249 -14.45 -16.98 12.20
N ASP A 250 -14.47 -17.91 13.15
CA ASP A 250 -15.24 -17.82 14.39
C ASP A 250 -14.40 -17.37 15.60
N GLY A 251 -13.11 -17.08 15.40
CA GLY A 251 -12.20 -16.65 16.46
C GLY A 251 -11.46 -17.78 17.17
N SER A 252 -11.82 -19.04 16.92
CA SER A 252 -11.07 -20.17 17.45
C SER A 252 -9.68 -20.27 16.80
N LEU A 253 -8.68 -20.77 17.54
CA LEU A 253 -7.35 -21.05 17.00
C LEU A 253 -7.42 -22.10 15.88
N ASP A 254 -6.67 -21.86 14.80
CA ASP A 254 -6.57 -22.80 13.69
C ASP A 254 -5.50 -23.85 13.94
N LEU A 255 -5.91 -25.00 14.48
CA LEU A 255 -5.03 -26.13 14.80
C LEU A 255 -4.37 -26.79 13.57
N THR A 256 -4.67 -26.34 12.35
CA THR A 256 -3.92 -26.75 11.14
C THR A 256 -2.65 -25.92 10.91
N PHE A 257 -2.45 -24.87 11.70
CA PHE A 257 -1.26 -24.02 11.73
C PHE A 257 -0.42 -24.38 12.94
N ASP A 258 0.81 -24.85 12.75
CA ASP A 258 1.74 -25.29 13.81
C ASP A 258 1.13 -26.19 14.90
N SER A 259 0.12 -26.97 14.54
CA SER A 259 -0.68 -27.87 15.39
C SER A 259 -1.52 -27.23 16.50
N ASP A 260 -1.21 -26.01 16.94
CA ASP A 260 -1.91 -25.30 18.02
C ASP A 260 -2.43 -23.91 17.62
N GLY A 261 -2.19 -23.48 16.39
CA GLY A 261 -2.56 -22.17 15.86
C GLY A 261 -1.49 -21.09 16.05
N ILE A 262 -0.35 -21.40 16.67
CA ILE A 262 0.63 -20.42 17.14
C ILE A 262 2.04 -20.83 16.71
N VAL A 263 2.72 -19.97 15.96
CA VAL A 263 4.14 -20.09 15.65
C VAL A 263 4.92 -19.11 16.50
N THR A 264 6.03 -19.56 17.10
CA THR A 264 7.02 -18.70 17.74
C THR A 264 8.40 -18.95 17.14
N THR A 265 9.12 -17.90 16.79
CA THR A 265 10.44 -18.00 16.14
C THR A 265 11.46 -17.16 16.89
N ASP A 266 12.48 -17.83 17.40
CA ASP A 266 13.67 -17.26 18.04
C ASP A 266 14.82 -17.32 17.01
N ILE A 267 15.48 -16.20 16.76
CA ILE A 267 16.55 -16.05 15.77
C ILE A 267 17.87 -15.77 16.48
N SER A 268 17.86 -14.84 17.43
CA SER A 268 19.06 -14.27 18.04
C SER A 268 19.26 -14.70 19.51
N GLY A 269 18.27 -15.35 20.12
CA GLY A 269 18.22 -15.68 21.54
C GLY A 269 17.98 -14.45 22.43
N PHE A 270 17.58 -13.31 21.85
CA PHE A 270 17.40 -12.07 22.58
C PHE A 270 16.09 -11.36 22.24
N ILE A 271 16.06 -10.42 21.29
CA ILE A 271 14.81 -9.73 20.92
C ILE A 271 14.55 -9.88 19.44
N ASP A 272 13.51 -10.64 19.14
CA ASP A 272 12.96 -10.82 17.81
C ASP A 272 11.49 -10.37 17.85
N ARG A 273 11.15 -9.33 17.09
CA ARG A 273 9.78 -8.78 17.04
C ARG A 273 9.39 -8.57 15.61
N VAL A 274 8.14 -8.90 15.26
CA VAL A 274 7.57 -8.58 13.95
C VAL A 274 6.47 -7.55 14.09
N TYR A 275 6.61 -6.44 13.36
CA TYR A 275 5.68 -5.30 13.41
C TYR A 275 4.64 -5.34 12.30
N SER A 276 4.84 -6.19 11.28
CA SER A 276 3.97 -6.25 10.11
C SER A 276 3.78 -7.67 9.60
N VAL A 277 2.58 -7.98 9.11
CA VAL A 277 2.28 -9.23 8.39
C VAL A 277 1.56 -8.96 7.08
N GLY A 278 1.86 -9.78 6.07
CA GLY A 278 1.13 -9.85 4.82
C GLY A 278 0.95 -11.30 4.35
N VAL A 279 -0.11 -11.55 3.60
CA VAL A 279 -0.41 -12.88 3.04
C VAL A 279 -0.25 -12.83 1.52
N GLN A 280 0.58 -13.71 0.97
CA GLN A 280 0.75 -13.86 -0.47
C GLN A 280 -0.44 -14.61 -1.11
N PRO A 281 -0.68 -14.47 -2.42
CA PRO A 281 -1.80 -15.14 -3.09
C PRO A 281 -1.80 -16.68 -3.01
N ASP A 282 -0.63 -17.29 -2.83
CA ASP A 282 -0.47 -18.74 -2.61
C ASP A 282 -0.74 -19.16 -1.15
N GLY A 283 -1.08 -18.21 -0.28
CA GLY A 283 -1.39 -18.41 1.14
C GLY A 283 -0.18 -18.36 2.07
N LYS A 284 1.05 -18.19 1.55
CA LYS A 284 2.23 -17.99 2.39
C LYS A 284 2.14 -16.70 3.18
N ILE A 285 2.75 -16.70 4.36
CA ILE A 285 2.68 -15.57 5.30
C ILE A 285 4.06 -14.96 5.37
N VAL A 286 4.15 -13.65 5.12
CA VAL A 286 5.39 -12.87 5.23
C VAL A 286 5.26 -11.94 6.41
N VAL A 287 6.29 -11.87 7.25
CA VAL A 287 6.36 -10.94 8.38
C VAL A 287 7.64 -10.13 8.31
N ALA A 288 7.61 -8.91 8.86
CA ALA A 288 8.77 -8.03 8.93
C ALA A 288 8.90 -7.40 10.31
N GLY A 289 10.13 -7.21 10.77
CA GLY A 289 10.42 -6.49 12.00
C GLY A 289 11.91 -6.35 12.32
N ILE A 290 12.28 -6.67 13.55
CA ILE A 290 13.66 -6.60 14.05
C ILE A 290 14.14 -7.95 14.54
N SER A 291 15.43 -8.18 14.35
CA SER A 291 16.21 -9.13 15.13
C SER A 291 17.35 -8.36 15.79
N LEU A 292 17.38 -8.35 17.12
CA LEU A 292 18.38 -7.67 17.94
C LEU A 292 19.27 -8.72 18.57
N ASP A 293 20.55 -8.69 18.22
CA ASP A 293 21.57 -9.43 18.95
C ASP A 293 22.09 -8.61 20.16
N SER A 294 23.14 -9.08 20.83
CA SER A 294 23.69 -8.38 22.00
C SER A 294 24.26 -6.98 21.74
N LEU A 295 24.35 -6.53 20.49
CA LEU A 295 25.01 -5.28 20.09
C LEU A 295 24.14 -4.40 19.18
N ASN A 296 23.48 -4.97 18.17
CA ASN A 296 22.78 -4.22 17.12
C ASN A 296 21.43 -4.83 16.73
N SER A 297 20.51 -3.97 16.26
CA SER A 297 19.21 -4.37 15.71
C SER A 297 19.24 -4.32 14.18
N ASN A 298 18.84 -5.42 13.54
CA ASN A 298 18.83 -5.57 12.08
C ASN A 298 17.40 -5.65 11.54
N PHE A 299 17.21 -5.29 10.26
CA PHE A 299 15.97 -5.62 9.55
C PHE A 299 15.77 -7.13 9.52
N LEU A 300 14.55 -7.57 9.86
CA LEU A 300 14.13 -8.96 9.79
C LEU A 300 12.97 -9.10 8.81
N VAL A 301 13.03 -10.08 7.92
CA VAL A 301 11.89 -10.57 7.14
C VAL A 301 11.86 -12.09 7.24
N MET A 302 10.69 -12.66 7.54
CA MET A 302 10.51 -14.11 7.54
C MET A 302 9.34 -14.49 6.64
N ARG A 303 9.40 -15.70 6.09
CA ARG A 303 8.27 -16.30 5.37
C ARG A 303 7.95 -17.68 5.92
N TYR A 304 6.66 -17.89 6.16
CA TYR A 304 6.08 -19.16 6.59
C TYR A 304 5.22 -19.76 5.48
N ASP A 305 5.26 -21.09 5.37
CA ASP A 305 4.32 -21.87 4.60
C ASP A 305 2.91 -21.83 5.21
N THR A 306 1.93 -22.30 4.44
CA THR A 306 0.50 -22.30 4.85
C THR A 306 0.19 -23.14 6.10
N ASN A 307 1.11 -23.98 6.55
CA ASN A 307 1.01 -24.77 7.78
C ASN A 307 1.76 -24.14 8.98
N GLY A 308 2.45 -23.02 8.80
CA GLY A 308 3.20 -22.33 9.86
C GLY A 308 4.68 -22.70 9.97
N THR A 309 5.19 -23.64 9.17
CA THR A 309 6.64 -23.90 9.12
C THR A 309 7.34 -22.81 8.32
N LEU A 310 8.58 -22.46 8.69
CA LEU A 310 9.41 -21.56 7.87
C LEU A 310 9.58 -22.11 6.45
N ASP A 311 9.48 -21.24 5.44
CA ASP A 311 9.56 -21.61 4.03
C ASP A 311 11.03 -21.69 3.57
N PRO A 312 11.59 -22.89 3.33
CA PRO A 312 12.99 -23.05 2.95
C PRO A 312 13.31 -22.53 1.53
N THR A 313 12.29 -22.13 0.76
CA THR A 313 12.48 -21.50 -0.57
C THR A 313 12.69 -19.99 -0.49
N PHE A 314 12.58 -19.40 0.70
CA PHE A 314 12.87 -17.99 0.97
C PHE A 314 14.20 -17.89 1.71
N ASP A 315 15.22 -17.31 1.08
CA ASP A 315 16.59 -17.20 1.61
C ASP A 315 17.18 -18.47 2.24
N THR A 316 16.81 -19.63 1.67
CA THR A 316 17.23 -20.99 2.05
C THR A 316 16.66 -21.56 3.37
N ASP A 317 16.31 -20.73 4.34
CA ASP A 317 15.82 -21.16 5.66
C ASP A 317 14.52 -20.48 6.12
N GLY A 318 13.97 -19.57 5.30
CA GLY A 318 12.77 -18.81 5.59
C GLY A 318 13.02 -17.45 6.25
N ILE A 319 14.28 -17.09 6.52
CA ILE A 319 14.65 -15.93 7.33
C ILE A 319 15.66 -15.06 6.57
N VAL A 320 15.41 -13.76 6.54
CA VAL A 320 16.33 -12.75 6.00
C VAL A 320 16.63 -11.75 7.09
N THR A 321 17.92 -11.57 7.42
CA THR A 321 18.39 -10.46 8.27
C THR A 321 19.34 -9.57 7.50
N ILE A 322 19.07 -8.26 7.46
CA ILE A 322 19.91 -7.28 6.79
C ILE A 322 20.35 -6.22 7.80
N ASP A 323 21.66 -6.09 7.97
CA ASP A 323 22.31 -4.96 8.62
C ASP A 323 22.46 -3.84 7.58
N VAL A 324 21.75 -2.72 7.77
CA VAL A 324 21.88 -1.55 6.89
C VAL A 324 23.00 -0.67 7.41
N ALA A 325 24.23 -0.97 7.00
CA ALA A 325 25.43 -0.16 7.25
C ALA A 325 25.86 -0.05 8.74
N SER A 326 25.62 -1.09 9.53
CA SER A 326 26.02 -1.27 10.93
C SER A 326 25.40 -0.27 11.88
N TYR A 327 24.10 -0.05 11.71
CA TYR A 327 23.29 0.87 12.51
C TYR A 327 22.25 0.11 13.36
N ASN A 328 21.35 0.86 13.99
CA ASN A 328 20.16 0.27 14.59
C ASN A 328 19.00 0.41 13.61
N GLU A 329 18.46 -0.71 13.17
CA GLU A 329 17.37 -0.78 12.22
C GLU A 329 16.08 -1.28 12.82
N SER A 330 14.96 -0.85 12.23
CA SER A 330 13.67 -1.42 12.53
C SER A 330 12.74 -1.41 11.34
N ALA A 331 12.34 -2.60 10.88
CA ALA A 331 11.26 -2.73 9.92
C ALA A 331 9.92 -2.49 10.60
N ARG A 332 9.14 -1.52 10.11
CA ARG A 332 7.85 -1.16 10.71
C ARG A 332 6.67 -1.71 9.94
N SER A 333 6.77 -1.76 8.61
CA SER A 333 5.66 -2.17 7.76
C SER A 333 6.14 -2.82 6.46
N LEU A 334 5.37 -3.79 5.96
CA LEU A 334 5.62 -4.46 4.68
C LEU A 334 4.39 -4.36 3.77
N ALA A 335 4.66 -4.35 2.47
CA ALA A 335 3.65 -4.51 1.43
C ALA A 335 4.10 -5.54 0.39
N ILE A 336 3.17 -6.37 -0.06
CA ILE A 336 3.41 -7.35 -1.13
C ILE A 336 2.92 -6.75 -2.45
N GLN A 337 3.83 -6.67 -3.42
CA GLN A 337 3.55 -6.16 -4.76
C GLN A 337 2.81 -7.22 -5.60
N SER A 338 2.13 -6.78 -6.66
CA SER A 338 1.36 -7.67 -7.54
C SER A 338 2.20 -8.71 -8.29
N ASP A 339 3.49 -8.45 -8.46
CA ASP A 339 4.46 -9.39 -9.03
C ASP A 339 5.06 -10.36 -7.99
N GLY A 340 4.59 -10.27 -6.73
CA GLY A 340 5.00 -11.10 -5.61
C GLY A 340 6.25 -10.61 -4.86
N LYS A 341 6.90 -9.52 -5.32
CA LYS A 341 7.99 -8.89 -4.58
C LYS A 341 7.49 -8.28 -3.28
N ILE A 342 8.39 -8.13 -2.32
CA ILE A 342 8.07 -7.61 -0.99
C ILE A 342 8.81 -6.30 -0.81
N VAL A 343 8.11 -5.23 -0.45
CA VAL A 343 8.71 -3.96 -0.06
C VAL A 343 8.49 -3.77 1.43
N VAL A 344 9.55 -3.42 2.14
CA VAL A 344 9.55 -3.17 3.58
C VAL A 344 10.00 -1.74 3.82
N THR A 345 9.38 -1.04 4.75
CA THR A 345 9.82 0.26 5.23
C THR A 345 10.07 0.25 6.74
N GLY A 346 10.81 1.24 7.20
CA GLY A 346 11.16 1.39 8.60
C GLY A 346 12.14 2.53 8.81
N LEU A 347 13.07 2.33 9.74
CA LEU A 347 14.14 3.26 10.02
C LEU A 347 15.51 2.61 10.09
N SER A 348 16.55 3.43 9.91
CA SER A 348 17.92 3.16 10.33
C SER A 348 18.46 4.39 11.06
N THR A 349 19.15 4.19 12.20
CA THR A 349 19.65 5.26 13.06
C THR A 349 21.18 5.36 13.07
N ILE A 350 21.70 6.50 12.61
CA ILE A 350 23.13 6.82 12.64
C ILE A 350 23.39 7.82 13.76
N GLY A 351 24.08 7.38 14.81
CA GLY A 351 24.29 8.21 16.00
C GLY A 351 22.97 8.53 16.69
N THR A 352 22.47 9.75 16.51
CA THR A 352 21.18 10.21 17.07
C THR A 352 20.15 10.59 15.99
N THR A 353 20.45 10.31 14.72
CA THR A 353 19.58 10.71 13.59
C THR A 353 19.02 9.47 12.91
N SER A 354 17.69 9.40 12.80
CA SER A 354 17.00 8.35 12.06
C SER A 354 16.63 8.79 10.64
N PHE A 355 16.64 7.83 9.74
CA PHE A 355 16.26 8.00 8.33
C PHE A 355 15.17 7.00 7.97
N VAL A 356 14.27 7.38 7.05
CA VAL A 356 13.35 6.44 6.42
C VAL A 356 14.18 5.49 5.54
N VAL A 357 13.98 4.19 5.71
CA VAL A 357 14.60 3.17 4.85
C VAL A 357 13.52 2.34 4.16
N LEU A 358 13.76 1.98 2.90
CA LEU A 358 12.98 0.97 2.18
C LEU A 358 13.91 -0.13 1.68
N LEU A 359 13.48 -1.38 1.81
CA LEU A 359 14.14 -2.53 1.20
C LEU A 359 13.14 -3.21 0.27
N ARG A 360 13.59 -3.62 -0.91
CA ARG A 360 12.80 -4.47 -1.81
C ARG A 360 13.45 -5.83 -1.97
N TYR A 361 12.66 -6.87 -1.74
CA TYR A 361 13.07 -8.26 -1.86
C TYR A 361 12.37 -8.91 -3.06
N GLN A 362 13.11 -9.79 -3.74
CA GLN A 362 12.55 -10.71 -4.72
C GLN A 362 11.66 -11.75 -4.02
N THR A 363 10.87 -12.49 -4.81
CA THR A 363 9.97 -13.55 -4.32
C THR A 363 10.68 -14.70 -3.60
N ASN A 364 12.01 -14.82 -3.73
CA ASN A 364 12.84 -15.82 -3.05
C ASN A 364 13.59 -15.25 -1.83
N GLY A 365 13.34 -14.00 -1.43
CA GLY A 365 13.97 -13.38 -0.25
C GLY A 365 15.29 -12.67 -0.50
N SER A 366 15.92 -12.85 -1.66
CA SER A 366 17.12 -12.05 -2.00
C SER A 366 16.75 -10.59 -2.29
N LEU A 367 17.65 -9.64 -1.98
CA LEU A 367 17.45 -8.22 -2.31
C LEU A 367 17.29 -8.01 -3.83
N ASP A 368 16.40 -7.10 -4.20
CA ASP A 368 16.13 -6.72 -5.59
C ASP A 368 17.01 -5.54 -6.02
N ASN A 369 18.19 -5.85 -6.56
CA ASN A 369 19.14 -4.85 -7.07
C ASN A 369 18.61 -3.99 -8.23
N THR A 370 17.39 -4.21 -8.72
CA THR A 370 16.73 -3.28 -9.66
C THR A 370 16.03 -2.11 -8.97
N PHE A 371 15.91 -2.15 -7.63
CA PHE A 371 15.43 -1.07 -6.77
C PHE A 371 16.64 -0.30 -6.24
N ASP A 372 16.77 0.99 -6.59
CA ASP A 372 17.88 1.86 -6.19
C ASP A 372 19.31 1.27 -6.33
N ALA A 373 19.47 0.35 -7.29
CA ALA A 373 20.70 -0.37 -7.67
C ALA A 373 21.17 -1.47 -6.70
N ASP A 374 20.82 -1.43 -5.42
CA ASP A 374 21.24 -2.41 -4.41
C ASP A 374 20.09 -3.01 -3.57
N GLY A 375 18.85 -2.61 -3.87
CA GLY A 375 17.66 -3.06 -3.15
C GLY A 375 17.27 -2.16 -1.98
N ILE A 376 18.04 -1.11 -1.67
CA ILE A 376 17.89 -0.31 -0.45
C ILE A 376 17.77 1.18 -0.81
N VAL A 377 16.77 1.85 -0.25
CA VAL A 377 16.59 3.30 -0.37
C VAL A 377 16.68 3.92 1.01
N THR A 378 17.53 4.93 1.18
CA THR A 378 17.57 5.76 2.39
C THR A 378 17.11 7.17 2.08
N THR A 379 16.12 7.66 2.82
CA THR A 379 15.49 8.95 2.59
C THR A 379 15.49 9.80 3.84
N THR A 380 16.01 11.02 3.73
CA THR A 380 15.86 12.06 4.75
C THR A 380 14.62 12.91 4.46
N ILE A 381 13.82 13.18 5.49
CA ILE A 381 12.72 14.14 5.48
C ILE A 381 12.93 15.07 6.67
N GLY A 382 13.32 16.33 6.44
CA GLY A 382 13.66 17.24 7.53
C GLY A 382 14.87 16.77 8.36
N GLY A 383 14.70 16.72 9.68
CA GLY A 383 15.67 16.16 10.63
C GLY A 383 15.56 14.63 10.75
N SER A 384 15.49 14.14 11.99
CA SER A 384 15.23 12.71 12.25
C SER A 384 13.85 12.32 11.74
N CYS A 385 13.74 11.22 11.01
CA CYS A 385 12.50 10.76 10.41
C CYS A 385 12.39 9.22 10.41
N GLU A 386 11.15 8.73 10.37
CA GLU A 386 10.85 7.30 10.40
C GLU A 386 9.67 6.97 9.49
N GLY A 387 9.75 5.84 8.77
CA GLY A 387 8.60 5.28 8.06
C GLY A 387 7.88 4.29 8.97
N GLN A 388 6.62 4.56 9.30
CA GLN A 388 5.81 3.69 10.17
C GLN A 388 4.93 2.73 9.36
N SER A 389 4.42 3.16 8.22
CA SER A 389 3.50 2.38 7.41
C SER A 389 3.76 2.56 5.90
N ILE A 390 3.58 1.48 5.14
CA ILE A 390 3.71 1.47 3.68
C ILE A 390 2.40 1.02 3.03
N ALA A 391 2.03 1.69 1.93
CA ALA A 391 0.93 1.26 1.07
C ALA A 391 1.29 1.40 -0.41
N LEU A 392 0.67 0.55 -1.23
CA LEU A 392 0.85 0.55 -2.67
C LEU A 392 -0.32 1.26 -3.35
N GLN A 393 -0.03 2.19 -4.26
CA GLN A 393 -1.03 2.74 -5.16
C GLN A 393 -1.32 1.78 -6.32
N SER A 394 -2.49 1.93 -6.96
CA SER A 394 -2.90 1.08 -8.07
C SER A 394 -2.01 1.17 -9.31
N ASP A 395 -1.27 2.28 -9.46
CA ASP A 395 -0.26 2.47 -10.50
C ASP A 395 1.10 1.85 -10.14
N GLY A 396 1.17 1.16 -9.00
CA GLY A 396 2.35 0.50 -8.48
C GLY A 396 3.25 1.38 -7.61
N LYS A 397 3.03 2.72 -7.54
CA LYS A 397 3.85 3.59 -6.70
C LYS A 397 3.77 3.19 -5.23
N ILE A 398 4.85 3.44 -4.52
CA ILE A 398 5.01 3.10 -3.10
C ILE A 398 4.83 4.37 -2.29
N VAL A 399 3.92 4.37 -1.32
CA VAL A 399 3.69 5.47 -0.39
C VAL A 399 4.12 5.02 0.99
N VAL A 400 5.01 5.79 1.62
CA VAL A 400 5.44 5.59 3.00
C VAL A 400 4.94 6.77 3.83
N ALA A 401 4.29 6.47 4.95
CA ALA A 401 3.88 7.47 5.93
C ALA A 401 4.58 7.23 7.27
N GLY A 402 4.75 8.31 8.02
CA GLY A 402 5.44 8.32 9.30
C GLY A 402 5.49 9.73 9.85
N TYR A 403 6.65 10.10 10.40
CA TYR A 403 6.89 11.44 10.92
C TYR A 403 8.32 11.91 10.67
N ALA A 404 8.51 13.23 10.77
CA ALA A 404 9.79 13.89 10.60
C ALA A 404 9.94 15.04 11.59
N LEU A 405 11.15 15.22 12.13
CA LEU A 405 11.48 16.37 12.98
C LEU A 405 11.63 17.64 12.12
N ILE A 406 10.72 18.59 12.30
CA ILE A 406 10.67 19.88 11.61
C ILE A 406 10.65 21.00 12.66
N ALA A 407 11.64 21.89 12.61
CA ALA A 407 11.74 23.06 13.49
C ALA A 407 11.60 22.77 15.01
N GLY A 408 11.88 21.54 15.46
CA GLY A 408 11.88 21.15 16.87
C GLY A 408 10.70 20.26 17.30
N ASN A 409 9.68 20.09 16.44
CA ASN A 409 8.55 19.19 16.67
C ASN A 409 8.53 18.06 15.63
N LEU A 410 7.88 16.95 15.95
CA LEU A 410 7.55 15.95 14.93
C LEU A 410 6.34 16.43 14.12
N ASP A 411 6.39 16.29 12.81
CA ASP A 411 5.24 16.51 11.92
C ASP A 411 4.93 15.20 11.19
N PHE A 412 3.67 14.99 10.79
CA PHE A 412 3.33 13.92 9.85
C PHE A 412 4.20 14.06 8.59
N ALA A 413 4.74 12.95 8.11
CA ALA A 413 5.55 12.90 6.91
C ALA A 413 5.07 11.81 5.97
N VAL A 414 5.01 12.12 4.68
CA VAL A 414 4.69 11.16 3.62
C VAL A 414 5.72 11.29 2.50
N ALA A 415 6.26 10.17 2.04
CA ALA A 415 7.10 10.11 0.87
C ALA A 415 6.51 9.15 -0.16
N ARG A 416 6.65 9.47 -1.45
CA ARG A 416 6.24 8.61 -2.55
C ARG A 416 7.42 8.24 -3.43
N TYR A 417 7.50 6.97 -3.78
CA TYR A 417 8.57 6.40 -4.58
C TYR A 417 8.05 5.78 -5.86
N ASN A 418 8.83 5.93 -6.91
CA ASN A 418 8.62 5.27 -8.18
C ASN A 418 8.84 3.78 -8.05
N ASN A 419 7.99 3.03 -8.73
CA ASN A 419 8.08 1.59 -8.84
C ASN A 419 7.90 1.25 -10.31
N ILE A 420 8.93 1.52 -11.12
CA ILE A 420 8.87 1.21 -12.54
C ILE A 420 8.97 -0.30 -12.72
N ASN A 421 7.80 -0.92 -12.81
CA ASN A 421 7.63 -2.19 -13.47
C ASN A 421 7.83 -1.96 -14.98
N ILE A 422 9.06 -2.05 -15.49
CA ILE A 422 9.26 -2.12 -16.94
C ILE A 422 8.77 -3.49 -17.40
N THR A 423 7.47 -3.66 -17.63
CA THR A 423 6.88 -4.68 -18.53
C THR A 423 5.45 -4.34 -18.95
N GLY A 424 5.14 -3.06 -19.15
CA GLY A 424 3.91 -2.66 -19.83
C GLY A 424 4.07 -1.30 -20.48
N VAL A 425 3.75 -1.19 -21.78
CA VAL A 425 3.26 0.09 -22.29
C VAL A 425 2.04 0.38 -21.44
N ASN A 426 1.96 1.56 -20.82
CA ASN A 426 0.71 2.01 -20.18
C ASN A 426 -0.42 1.63 -21.14
N THR A 427 -1.32 0.74 -20.73
CA THR A 427 -2.64 0.72 -21.36
C THR A 427 -3.07 2.16 -21.28
N ILE A 428 -3.19 2.81 -22.43
CA ILE A 428 -3.73 4.16 -22.52
C ILE A 428 -5.08 4.03 -21.84
N SER A 429 -5.14 4.45 -20.58
CA SER A 429 -6.33 4.37 -19.77
C SER A 429 -7.34 5.20 -20.54
N ASN A 430 -8.45 4.55 -20.89
CA ASN A 430 -9.52 5.10 -21.72
C ASN A 430 -9.84 6.54 -21.30
N ARG A 431 -9.26 7.49 -22.02
CA ARG A 431 -9.90 8.78 -22.23
C ARG A 431 -10.44 8.75 -23.65
N ALA A 432 -11.71 9.14 -23.70
CA ALA A 432 -12.59 9.26 -24.84
C ALA A 432 -13.30 7.95 -25.28
N ALA A 433 -14.60 8.13 -25.52
CA ALA A 433 -15.65 7.24 -26.01
C ALA A 433 -15.72 5.80 -25.46
N GLY A 434 -16.78 5.48 -24.72
CA GLY A 434 -17.19 4.10 -24.48
C GLY A 434 -17.63 3.43 -25.78
N ILE A 435 -16.75 2.61 -26.36
CA ILE A 435 -17.05 1.85 -27.58
C ILE A 435 -17.50 0.43 -27.23
N ARG A 436 -18.59 -0.01 -27.86
CA ARG A 436 -19.10 -1.37 -27.81
C ARG A 436 -18.98 -1.99 -29.19
N ILE A 437 -18.33 -3.14 -29.28
CA ILE A 437 -18.14 -3.87 -30.53
C ILE A 437 -18.98 -5.14 -30.50
N TYR A 438 -19.96 -5.28 -31.41
CA TYR A 438 -20.81 -6.46 -31.46
C TYR A 438 -21.27 -6.82 -32.89
N PRO A 439 -21.29 -8.12 -33.24
CA PRO A 439 -20.71 -9.22 -32.47
C PRO A 439 -19.17 -9.14 -32.43
N ASN A 440 -18.56 -9.57 -31.34
CA ASN A 440 -17.12 -9.71 -31.18
C ASN A 440 -16.88 -10.96 -30.31
N PRO A 441 -16.55 -12.12 -30.88
CA PRO A 441 -15.98 -12.31 -32.23
C PRO A 441 -16.96 -12.19 -33.40
N PHE A 442 -16.46 -11.95 -34.61
CA PHE A 442 -17.25 -11.90 -35.86
C PHE A 442 -16.55 -12.57 -37.05
N SER A 443 -17.32 -12.95 -38.07
CA SER A 443 -16.81 -13.65 -39.27
C SER A 443 -16.94 -12.90 -40.59
N LYS A 444 -17.83 -11.90 -40.69
CA LYS A 444 -18.06 -11.08 -41.89
C LYS A 444 -18.01 -9.58 -41.63
N GLN A 445 -18.77 -9.11 -40.64
CA GLN A 445 -18.80 -7.72 -40.21
C GLN A 445 -19.11 -7.63 -38.71
N THR A 446 -18.73 -6.52 -38.09
CA THR A 446 -19.10 -6.15 -36.72
C THR A 446 -19.58 -4.70 -36.68
N THR A 447 -20.37 -4.34 -35.67
CA THR A 447 -20.82 -2.98 -35.42
C THR A 447 -20.00 -2.39 -34.29
N LEU A 448 -19.49 -1.17 -34.50
CA LEU A 448 -18.90 -0.36 -33.46
C LEU A 448 -19.92 0.71 -33.08
N GLN A 449 -20.34 0.71 -31.82
CA GLN A 449 -21.25 1.69 -31.25
C GLN A 449 -20.49 2.53 -30.22
N SER A 450 -20.48 3.83 -30.42
CA SER A 450 -19.92 4.83 -29.54
C SER A 450 -21.01 5.45 -28.67
N ASP A 451 -20.64 5.90 -27.47
CA ASP A 451 -21.47 6.71 -26.57
C ASP A 451 -21.53 8.19 -26.98
N ARG A 452 -20.76 8.60 -28.00
CA ARG A 452 -20.76 9.94 -28.60
C ARG A 452 -20.77 9.89 -30.12
N ILE A 453 -21.22 10.97 -30.74
CA ILE A 453 -21.21 11.18 -32.20
C ILE A 453 -19.78 11.49 -32.67
N PHE A 454 -19.26 10.70 -33.60
CA PHE A 454 -18.03 11.04 -34.32
C PHE A 454 -18.28 12.03 -35.46
N ASN A 455 -17.35 12.97 -35.63
CA ASN A 455 -17.30 13.97 -36.69
C ASN A 455 -15.96 13.84 -37.43
N ASN A 456 -15.94 13.06 -38.50
CA ASN A 456 -14.76 12.85 -39.35
C ASN A 456 -13.61 12.10 -38.65
N ALA A 457 -13.95 11.07 -37.88
CA ALA A 457 -12.96 10.21 -37.24
C ALA A 457 -12.32 9.22 -38.23
N SER A 458 -11.16 8.67 -37.87
CA SER A 458 -10.54 7.54 -38.56
C SER A 458 -10.33 6.37 -37.61
N LEU A 459 -10.43 5.14 -38.12
CA LEU A 459 -10.14 3.90 -37.41
C LEU A 459 -9.00 3.19 -38.11
N THR A 460 -7.97 2.82 -37.37
CA THR A 460 -6.89 1.93 -37.84
C THR A 460 -6.99 0.59 -37.13
N VAL A 461 -6.94 -0.52 -37.87
CA VAL A 461 -6.84 -1.88 -37.34
C VAL A 461 -5.39 -2.32 -37.37
N PHE A 462 -4.89 -2.86 -36.26
CA PHE A 462 -3.54 -3.39 -36.10
C PHE A 462 -3.58 -4.89 -35.88
N ASN A 463 -2.61 -5.60 -36.45
CA ASN A 463 -2.35 -6.99 -36.08
C ASN A 463 -1.68 -7.08 -34.70
N PHE A 464 -1.50 -8.30 -34.18
CA PHE A 464 -0.86 -8.54 -32.88
C PHE A 464 0.63 -8.10 -32.82
N LEU A 465 1.26 -7.78 -33.96
CA LEU A 465 2.61 -7.23 -34.05
C LEU A 465 2.61 -5.69 -34.07
N GLY A 466 1.45 -5.03 -33.95
CA GLY A 466 1.32 -3.58 -33.97
C GLY A 466 1.42 -2.95 -35.37
N GLN A 467 1.33 -3.74 -36.44
CA GLN A 467 1.35 -3.23 -37.81
C GLN A 467 -0.07 -2.87 -38.27
N PRO A 468 -0.30 -1.70 -38.90
CA PRO A 468 -1.60 -1.35 -39.44
C PRO A 468 -1.94 -2.27 -40.62
N VAL A 469 -3.12 -2.90 -40.58
CA VAL A 469 -3.59 -3.87 -41.58
C VAL A 469 -4.89 -3.44 -42.26
N ASN A 470 -5.61 -2.46 -41.71
CA ASN A 470 -6.79 -1.86 -42.32
C ASN A 470 -7.01 -0.45 -41.78
N GLU A 471 -7.61 0.43 -42.58
CA GLU A 471 -7.91 1.80 -42.19
C GLU A 471 -9.26 2.23 -42.76
N VAL A 472 -10.08 2.89 -41.94
CA VAL A 472 -11.37 3.47 -42.30
C VAL A 472 -11.32 4.95 -41.94
N THR A 473 -11.58 5.81 -42.90
CA THR A 473 -11.61 7.28 -42.69
C THR A 473 -13.03 7.82 -42.86
N ASN A 474 -13.24 9.08 -42.49
CA ASN A 474 -14.53 9.78 -42.62
C ASN A 474 -15.67 9.09 -41.86
N ILE A 475 -15.40 8.61 -40.64
CA ILE A 475 -16.42 8.02 -39.77
C ILE A 475 -17.28 9.15 -39.19
N HIS A 476 -18.59 9.01 -39.36
CA HIS A 476 -19.61 9.93 -38.85
C HIS A 476 -20.71 9.18 -38.11
N GLY A 477 -21.24 9.79 -37.04
CA GLY A 477 -22.33 9.22 -36.25
C GLY A 477 -21.87 8.36 -35.08
N GLU A 478 -22.83 7.75 -34.38
CA GLU A 478 -22.62 6.93 -33.18
C GLU A 478 -22.41 5.45 -33.50
N MET A 479 -22.77 5.02 -34.71
CA MET A 479 -22.65 3.62 -35.13
C MET A 479 -22.06 3.51 -36.53
N PHE A 480 -21.11 2.60 -36.69
CA PHE A 480 -20.59 2.24 -38.00
C PHE A 480 -20.24 0.75 -38.08
N THR A 481 -20.30 0.21 -39.28
CA THR A 481 -20.01 -1.20 -39.55
C THR A 481 -18.59 -1.37 -40.05
N LEU A 482 -17.83 -2.24 -39.38
CA LEU A 482 -16.52 -2.68 -39.84
C LEU A 482 -16.65 -4.04 -40.53
N TYR A 483 -16.21 -4.12 -41.78
CA TYR A 483 -16.18 -5.36 -42.54
C TYR A 483 -14.83 -6.05 -42.38
N ARG A 484 -14.85 -7.38 -42.27
CA ARG A 484 -13.65 -8.23 -42.15
C ARG A 484 -12.67 -8.03 -43.30
N ASN A 485 -13.19 -7.79 -44.51
CA ASN A 485 -12.43 -7.77 -45.75
C ASN A 485 -11.60 -9.06 -45.90
N ASN A 486 -10.30 -8.95 -46.21
CA ASN A 486 -9.37 -10.07 -46.39
C ASN A 486 -8.53 -10.36 -45.13
N LEU A 487 -8.92 -9.87 -43.96
CA LEU A 487 -8.17 -10.14 -42.73
C LEU A 487 -8.35 -11.61 -42.31
N PRO A 488 -7.26 -12.35 -42.02
CA PRO A 488 -7.37 -13.71 -41.50
C PRO A 488 -8.04 -13.76 -40.12
N ALA A 489 -8.44 -14.95 -39.68
CA ALA A 489 -8.90 -15.13 -38.31
C ALA A 489 -7.75 -14.82 -37.33
N GLY A 490 -8.07 -14.16 -36.22
CA GLY A 490 -7.06 -13.73 -35.26
C GLY A 490 -7.54 -12.62 -34.32
N VAL A 491 -6.62 -12.20 -33.45
CA VAL A 491 -6.82 -11.06 -32.54
C VAL A 491 -6.16 -9.83 -33.14
N TYR A 492 -6.93 -8.75 -33.16
CA TYR A 492 -6.56 -7.45 -33.69
C TYR A 492 -6.86 -6.37 -32.64
N PHE A 493 -6.25 -5.21 -32.83
CA PHE A 493 -6.53 -4.01 -32.04
C PHE A 493 -7.03 -2.91 -32.96
N ILE A 494 -7.97 -2.11 -32.50
CA ILE A 494 -8.39 -0.91 -33.21
C ILE A 494 -7.90 0.33 -32.46
N ARG A 495 -7.60 1.39 -33.20
CA ARG A 495 -7.38 2.74 -32.67
C ARG A 495 -8.25 3.69 -33.47
N ILE A 496 -9.06 4.49 -32.78
CA ILE A 496 -9.86 5.53 -33.41
C ILE A 496 -9.21 6.88 -33.10
N MET A 497 -9.09 7.72 -34.12
CA MET A 497 -8.54 9.06 -34.06
C MET A 497 -9.61 10.07 -34.48
N GLU A 498 -9.68 11.21 -33.80
CA GLU A 498 -10.49 12.36 -34.19
C GLU A 498 -9.70 13.62 -33.82
N ASP A 499 -9.62 14.60 -34.71
CA ASP A 499 -8.84 15.83 -34.50
C ASP A 499 -7.38 15.59 -34.06
N ASN A 500 -6.73 14.57 -34.65
CA ASN A 500 -5.38 14.08 -34.31
C ASN A 500 -5.18 13.52 -32.89
N GLU A 501 -6.24 13.34 -32.11
CA GLU A 501 -6.19 12.71 -30.79
C GLU A 501 -6.67 11.26 -30.85
N VAL A 502 -6.09 10.40 -30.01
CA VAL A 502 -6.59 9.02 -29.84
C VAL A 502 -7.86 9.10 -29.02
N VAL A 503 -8.97 8.65 -29.60
CA VAL A 503 -10.28 8.74 -28.95
C VAL A 503 -10.86 7.42 -28.51
N ALA A 504 -10.31 6.29 -28.94
CA ALA A 504 -10.60 4.97 -28.39
C ALA A 504 -9.58 3.93 -28.86
N ILE A 505 -9.34 2.92 -28.03
CA ILE A 505 -8.59 1.71 -28.39
C ILE A 505 -9.37 0.51 -27.87
N ASP A 506 -9.55 -0.52 -28.68
CA ASP A 506 -10.27 -1.73 -28.26
C ASP A 506 -9.75 -2.98 -28.99
N LYS A 507 -10.13 -4.15 -28.50
CA LYS A 507 -9.78 -5.46 -29.05
C LYS A 507 -10.86 -5.95 -30.01
N LEU A 508 -10.42 -6.46 -31.15
CA LEU A 508 -11.26 -6.99 -32.20
C LEU A 508 -10.87 -8.46 -32.49
N VAL A 509 -11.84 -9.38 -32.44
CA VAL A 509 -11.62 -10.82 -32.68
C VAL A 509 -12.32 -11.26 -33.96
N ILE A 510 -11.55 -11.74 -34.93
CA ILE A 510 -12.06 -12.26 -36.20
C ILE A 510 -11.99 -13.78 -36.17
N THR A 511 -13.09 -14.45 -36.51
CA THR A 511 -13.18 -15.90 -36.58
C THR A 511 -13.59 -16.35 -37.98
N ASP A 512 -13.07 -17.49 -38.43
CA ASP A 512 -13.65 -18.17 -39.58
C ASP A 512 -15.02 -18.74 -39.21
N TYR A 513 -15.91 -18.81 -40.19
CA TYR A 513 -17.32 -19.17 -40.01
C TYR A 513 -17.45 -20.46 -39.19
N MET A 514 -18.07 -20.38 -38.00
CA MET A 514 -18.56 -21.55 -37.30
C MET A 514 -19.72 -22.11 -38.13
N MET A 515 -19.52 -23.25 -38.79
CA MET A 515 -20.67 -24.05 -39.20
C MET A 515 -21.41 -24.44 -37.93
N ASN A 516 -22.67 -24.05 -37.81
CA ASN A 516 -23.57 -24.59 -36.80
C ASN A 516 -23.47 -26.12 -36.83
N ARG A 517 -22.97 -26.71 -35.75
CA ARG A 517 -23.27 -28.08 -35.35
C ARG A 517 -23.87 -28.04 -33.96
#